data_AF-A0A1C6RBU1-F1
#
_entry.id   AF-A0A1C6RBU1-F1
#
_cell.length_a   1.000
_cell.length_b   1.000
_cell.length_c   1.000
_cell.angle_alpha   90.00
_cell.angle_beta   90.00
_cell.angle_gamma   90.00
#
_symmetry.space_group_name_H-M   'P 1'
#
loop_
_entity.id
_entity.type
_entity.pdbx_description
1 polymer ?
#
loop_
_entity_poly.entity_id
_entity_poly.type
_entity_poly.pdbx_seq_one_letter_code
_entity_poly.pdbx_strand_id
1 'polypeptide(L)'
;MVTHDVGADLVHIAVPVAYVRHVAALLAELDRQGGDVRLPARPPARPAPPELAGKWSVADLRRFATGRSKSHDTVLKVLDLLAVRPGEWFSAEAICVEVGVSRHRFGGALAGMTRMLRAHPTFRELGPPMNRYVTGSLDDRAGTFYWMTSEQAGQWKLARAGEAVRPGGS
;
A
#
# COMPACT_ATOMS: atom_id res chain seq x y z
N MET A 1 -35.87 -11.39 5.79
CA MET A 1 -35.28 -12.03 6.98
C MET A 1 -33.83 -12.30 6.63
N VAL A 2 -32.93 -11.36 6.95
CA VAL A 2 -31.51 -11.47 6.63
C VAL A 2 -30.82 -11.99 7.88
N THR A 3 -30.28 -13.21 7.82
CA THR A 3 -29.41 -13.73 8.87
C THR A 3 -28.07 -13.01 8.74
N HIS A 4 -27.83 -12.03 9.61
CA HIS A 4 -26.50 -11.46 9.79
C HIS A 4 -25.57 -12.57 10.29
N ASP A 5 -24.45 -12.77 9.60
CA ASP A 5 -23.36 -13.62 10.08
C ASP A 5 -22.72 -12.93 11.29
N VAL A 6 -23.10 -13.37 12.48
CA VAL A 6 -22.68 -12.79 13.77
C VAL A 6 -21.16 -12.72 13.90
N GLY A 7 -20.42 -13.53 13.15
CA GLY A 7 -18.96 -13.52 13.12
C GLY A 7 -18.33 -12.28 12.48
N ALA A 8 -19.04 -11.55 11.61
CA ALA A 8 -18.49 -10.39 10.90
C ALA A 8 -18.41 -9.11 11.76
N ASP A 9 -19.19 -9.05 12.85
CA ASP A 9 -19.31 -7.87 13.73
C ASP A 9 -18.58 -8.03 15.07
N LEU A 10 -17.83 -9.13 15.26
CA LEU A 10 -17.12 -9.41 16.51
C LEU A 10 -15.64 -9.05 16.39
N VAL A 11 -15.17 -8.19 17.32
CA VAL A 11 -13.74 -7.86 17.47
C VAL A 11 -13.17 -8.65 18.64
N HIS A 12 -12.10 -9.40 18.38
CA HIS A 12 -11.38 -10.15 19.42
C HIS A 12 -10.33 -9.27 20.10
N ILE A 13 -10.51 -9.00 21.39
CA ILE A 13 -9.57 -8.23 22.21
C ILE A 13 -8.99 -9.14 23.28
N ALA A 14 -7.66 -9.24 23.35
CA ALA A 14 -6.98 -9.95 24.43
C ALA A 14 -7.04 -9.10 25.71
N VAL A 15 -7.71 -9.62 26.74
CA VAL A 15 -7.86 -8.96 28.04
C VAL A 15 -7.23 -9.86 29.11
N PRO A 16 -6.31 -9.35 29.96
CA PRO A 16 -5.82 -10.14 31.09
C PRO A 16 -6.98 -10.58 31.98
N VAL A 17 -6.96 -11.83 32.43
CA VAL A 17 -8.11 -12.46 33.13
C VAL A 17 -8.64 -11.65 34.32
N ALA A 18 -7.75 -10.94 35.03
CA ALA A 18 -8.10 -10.07 36.16
C ALA A 18 -9.04 -8.90 35.78
N TYR A 19 -9.02 -8.46 34.51
CA TYR A 19 -9.81 -7.32 34.03
C TYR A 19 -11.10 -7.72 33.33
N VAL A 20 -11.35 -9.00 33.07
CA VAL A 20 -12.55 -9.46 32.33
C VAL A 20 -13.85 -8.99 33.00
N ARG A 21 -13.93 -9.07 34.34
CA ARG A 21 -15.11 -8.59 35.08
C ARG A 21 -15.29 -7.07 34.99
N HIS A 22 -14.20 -6.32 34.94
CA HIS A 22 -14.23 -4.86 34.82
C HIS A 22 -14.69 -4.43 33.43
N VAL A 23 -14.22 -5.11 32.38
CA VAL A 23 -14.66 -4.88 31.00
C VAL A 23 -16.14 -5.21 30.85
N ALA A 24 -16.60 -6.35 31.37
CA ALA A 24 -18.02 -6.72 31.32
C ALA A 24 -18.92 -5.70 32.04
N ALA A 25 -18.50 -5.20 33.21
CA ALA A 25 -19.23 -4.18 33.95
C ALA A 25 -19.30 -2.84 33.20
N LEU A 26 -18.22 -2.45 32.53
CA LEU A 26 -18.17 -1.23 31.71
C LEU A 26 -19.13 -1.31 30.51
N LEU A 27 -19.15 -2.43 29.80
CA LEU A 27 -20.08 -2.65 28.68
C LEU A 27 -21.53 -2.57 29.16
N ALA A 28 -21.86 -3.19 30.30
CA ALA A 28 -23.19 -3.13 30.88
C ALA A 28 -23.59 -1.74 31.39
N GLU A 29 -22.63 -0.88 31.75
CA GLU A 29 -22.89 0.53 32.07
C GLU A 29 -23.18 1.32 30.79
N LEU A 30 -22.39 1.13 29.73
CA LEU A 30 -22.58 1.80 28.44
C LEU A 30 -23.92 1.43 27.79
N ASP A 31 -24.33 0.17 27.86
CA ASP A 31 -25.65 -0.28 27.37
C ASP A 31 -26.80 0.40 28.13
N ARG A 32 -26.67 0.57 29.45
CA ARG A 32 -27.67 1.24 30.29
C ARG A 32 -27.75 2.74 30.03
N GLN A 33 -26.66 3.36 29.60
CA GLN A 33 -26.61 4.78 29.24
C GLN A 33 -27.32 5.08 27.91
N GLY A 34 -27.81 4.04 27.20
CA GLY A 34 -28.71 4.21 26.06
C GLY A 34 -28.08 4.93 24.88
N GLY A 35 -26.76 4.84 24.74
CA GLY A 35 -26.08 5.30 23.53
C GLY A 35 -26.62 4.51 22.36
N ASP A 36 -27.34 5.17 21.47
CA ASP A 36 -27.78 4.62 20.18
C ASP A 36 -26.52 4.08 19.47
N VAL A 37 -26.25 2.78 19.60
CA VAL A 37 -25.20 2.10 18.84
C VAL A 37 -25.73 2.00 17.43
N ARG A 38 -25.76 3.15 16.74
CA ARG A 38 -25.83 3.19 15.30
C ARG A 38 -24.64 2.39 14.82
N LEU A 39 -24.90 1.23 14.22
CA LEU A 39 -23.99 0.62 13.26
C LEU A 39 -23.39 1.76 12.44
N PRO A 40 -22.06 1.94 12.44
CA PRO A 40 -21.46 3.08 11.78
C PRO A 40 -21.97 3.11 10.34
N ALA A 41 -22.69 4.18 10.00
CA ALA A 41 -23.04 4.45 8.62
C ALA A 41 -21.75 4.34 7.81
N ARG A 42 -21.78 3.50 6.77
CA ARG A 42 -20.75 3.26 5.74
C ARG A 42 -19.37 3.85 6.08
N PRO A 43 -18.32 3.03 6.27
CA PRO A 43 -17.01 3.51 6.73
C PRO A 43 -16.62 4.81 6.03
N PRO A 44 -16.16 5.83 6.78
CA PRO A 44 -15.81 7.12 6.23
C PRO A 44 -14.90 6.91 5.01
N ALA A 45 -15.14 7.71 3.96
CA ALA A 45 -14.29 7.69 2.78
C ALA A 45 -12.83 7.72 3.24
N ARG A 46 -12.07 6.70 2.82
CA ARG A 46 -10.67 6.50 3.22
C ARG A 46 -9.96 7.85 3.16
N PRO A 47 -9.26 8.29 4.22
CA PRO A 47 -8.56 9.57 4.20
C PRO A 47 -7.67 9.64 2.97
N ALA A 48 -7.65 10.82 2.32
CA ALA A 48 -6.84 11.03 1.13
C ALA A 48 -5.39 10.66 1.47
N PRO A 49 -4.74 9.77 0.68
CA PRO A 49 -3.39 9.36 0.98
C PRO A 49 -2.43 10.56 1.06
N PRO A 50 -1.56 10.64 2.08
CA PRO A 50 -0.50 11.64 2.09
C PRO A 50 0.47 11.38 0.93
N GLU A 51 0.92 12.41 0.23
CA GLU A 51 1.97 12.24 -0.78
C GLU A 51 3.32 12.08 -0.07
N LEU A 52 3.92 10.88 -0.17
CA LEU A 52 5.13 10.49 0.57
C LEU A 52 6.33 10.19 -0.32
N ALA A 53 6.10 9.90 -1.59
CA ALA A 53 7.17 9.72 -2.57
C ALA A 53 7.80 11.05 -2.96
N GLY A 54 9.09 11.05 -3.29
CA GLY A 54 9.76 12.25 -3.79
C GLY A 54 9.27 12.64 -5.19
N LYS A 55 9.64 13.84 -5.62
CA LYS A 55 9.23 14.40 -6.91
C LYS A 55 10.11 13.86 -8.04
N TRP A 56 9.69 12.76 -8.63
CA TRP A 56 10.38 12.14 -9.76
C TRP A 56 10.07 12.85 -11.07
N SER A 57 11.10 13.25 -11.84
CA SER A 57 10.87 13.71 -13.21
C SER A 57 10.71 12.53 -14.17
N VAL A 58 10.11 12.76 -15.35
CA VAL A 58 10.02 11.74 -16.41
C VAL A 58 11.43 11.27 -16.84
N ALA A 59 12.43 12.16 -16.85
CA ALA A 59 13.80 11.80 -17.19
C ALA A 59 14.43 10.87 -16.14
N ASP A 60 14.19 11.12 -14.85
CA ASP A 60 14.66 10.27 -13.77
C ASP A 60 13.99 8.90 -13.81
N LEU A 61 12.68 8.85 -14.07
CA LEU A 61 11.93 7.59 -14.20
C LEU A 61 12.40 6.78 -15.41
N ARG A 62 12.73 7.43 -16.53
CA ARG A 62 13.33 6.74 -17.69
C ARG A 62 14.68 6.15 -17.34
N ARG A 63 15.54 6.92 -16.68
CA ARG A 63 16.85 6.43 -16.24
C ARG A 63 16.70 5.27 -15.25
N PHE A 64 15.77 5.39 -14.31
CA PHE A 64 15.43 4.34 -13.36
C PHE A 64 15.02 3.06 -14.09
N ALA A 65 14.10 3.15 -15.06
CA ALA A 65 13.56 2.00 -15.80
C ALA A 65 14.60 1.17 -16.57
N THR A 66 15.80 1.71 -16.82
CA THR A 66 16.87 0.98 -17.55
C THR A 66 17.51 -0.17 -16.75
N GLY A 67 17.15 -0.36 -15.48
CA GLY A 67 17.70 -1.43 -14.64
C GLY A 67 17.35 -2.83 -15.14
N ARG A 68 18.35 -3.72 -15.23
CA ARG A 68 18.19 -5.06 -15.85
C ARG A 68 18.11 -6.25 -14.90
N SER A 69 18.07 -6.04 -13.58
CA SER A 69 18.02 -7.17 -12.63
C SER A 69 16.59 -7.72 -12.48
N LYS A 70 16.45 -9.00 -12.11
CA LYS A 70 15.14 -9.62 -11.83
C LYS A 70 14.37 -8.90 -10.71
N SER A 71 15.10 -8.36 -9.72
CA SER A 71 14.54 -7.53 -8.65
C SER A 71 14.02 -6.21 -9.20
N HIS A 72 14.77 -5.59 -10.12
CA HIS A 72 14.36 -4.36 -10.77
C HIS A 72 13.12 -4.56 -11.66
N ASP A 73 13.11 -5.61 -12.48
CA ASP A 73 11.92 -6.02 -13.29
C ASP A 73 10.67 -6.21 -12.42
N THR A 74 10.83 -6.82 -11.24
CA THR A 74 9.72 -6.96 -10.29
C THR A 74 9.19 -5.60 -9.84
N VAL A 75 10.07 -4.63 -9.56
CA VAL A 75 9.67 -3.27 -9.20
C VAL A 75 8.99 -2.55 -10.37
N LEU A 76 9.51 -2.69 -11.60
CA LEU A 76 8.88 -2.08 -12.78
C LEU A 76 7.45 -2.57 -12.97
N LYS A 77 7.21 -3.89 -12.81
CA LYS A 77 5.86 -4.47 -12.87
C LYS A 77 4.93 -3.93 -11.77
N VAL A 78 5.46 -3.67 -10.59
CA VAL A 78 4.70 -3.04 -9.50
C VAL A 78 4.34 -1.61 -9.87
N LEU A 79 5.27 -0.82 -10.41
CA LEU A 79 4.97 0.54 -10.87
C LEU A 79 3.96 0.55 -12.02
N ASP A 80 4.08 -0.38 -12.97
CA ASP A 80 3.11 -0.58 -14.04
C ASP A 80 1.71 -0.88 -13.47
N LEU A 81 1.60 -1.82 -12.52
CA LEU A 81 0.34 -2.15 -11.82
C LEU A 81 -0.28 -0.91 -11.14
N LEU A 82 0.51 -0.19 -10.35
CA LEU A 82 0.03 0.98 -9.60
C LEU A 82 -0.37 2.13 -10.54
N ALA A 83 0.31 2.28 -11.67
CA ALA A 83 -0.01 3.32 -12.64
C ALA A 83 -1.30 3.02 -13.43
N VAL A 84 -1.68 1.76 -13.61
CA VAL A 84 -2.98 1.40 -14.22
C VAL A 84 -4.13 1.87 -13.35
N ARG A 85 -4.00 1.78 -12.02
CA ARG A 85 -5.04 2.12 -11.02
C ARG A 85 -4.56 3.21 -10.05
N PRO A 86 -4.35 4.46 -10.51
CA PRO A 86 -3.86 5.54 -9.66
C PRO A 86 -4.85 5.85 -8.53
N GLY A 87 -4.33 6.16 -7.34
CA GLY A 87 -5.11 6.43 -6.14
C GLY A 87 -5.64 5.19 -5.40
N GLU A 88 -5.59 4.01 -6.03
CA GLU A 88 -5.95 2.75 -5.38
C GLU A 88 -4.78 2.24 -4.53
N TRP A 89 -5.11 1.72 -3.34
CA TRP A 89 -4.11 1.18 -2.42
C TRP A 89 -4.04 -0.32 -2.55
N PHE A 90 -2.84 -0.83 -2.78
CA PHE A 90 -2.58 -2.26 -2.83
C PHE A 90 -1.82 -2.69 -1.58
N SER A 91 -2.30 -3.73 -0.91
CA SER A 91 -1.48 -4.41 0.09
C SER A 91 -0.32 -5.12 -0.59
N ALA A 92 0.75 -5.40 0.17
CA ALA A 92 1.86 -6.20 -0.32
C ALA A 92 1.39 -7.56 -0.87
N GLU A 93 0.38 -8.17 -0.23
CA GLU A 93 -0.19 -9.45 -0.61
C GLU A 93 -0.95 -9.34 -1.95
N ALA A 94 -1.75 -8.29 -2.14
CA ALA A 94 -2.45 -8.04 -3.40
C ALA A 94 -1.46 -7.82 -4.56
N ILE A 95 -0.39 -7.05 -4.32
CA ILE A 95 0.68 -6.86 -5.32
C ILE A 95 1.33 -8.20 -5.68
N CYS A 96 1.61 -9.05 -4.69
CA CYS A 96 2.23 -10.35 -4.94
C CYS A 96 1.36 -11.23 -5.86
N VAL A 97 0.04 -11.22 -5.65
CA VAL A 97 -0.92 -11.94 -6.50
C VAL A 97 -0.94 -11.36 -7.92
N GLU A 98 -1.13 -10.04 -8.05
CA GLU A 98 -1.27 -9.36 -9.35
C GLU A 98 0.00 -9.42 -10.20
N VAL A 99 1.17 -9.30 -9.58
CA VAL A 99 2.48 -9.35 -10.28
C VAL A 99 2.97 -10.80 -10.45
N GLY A 100 2.37 -11.76 -9.76
CA GLY A 100 2.76 -13.18 -9.83
C GLY A 100 4.12 -13.46 -9.18
N VAL A 101 4.38 -12.88 -8.00
CA VAL A 101 5.65 -13.05 -7.26
C VAL A 101 5.40 -13.42 -5.80
N SER A 102 6.34 -14.18 -5.21
CA SER A 102 6.26 -14.50 -3.78
C SER A 102 6.55 -13.29 -2.90
N ARG A 103 6.01 -13.30 -1.66
CA ARG A 103 6.24 -12.24 -0.66
C ARG A 103 7.73 -11.99 -0.38
N HIS A 104 8.52 -13.07 -0.33
CA HIS A 104 9.98 -13.01 -0.16
C HIS A 104 10.65 -12.31 -1.34
N ARG A 105 10.28 -12.67 -2.58
CA ARG A 105 10.82 -12.04 -3.80
C ARG A 105 10.44 -10.56 -3.87
N PHE A 106 9.20 -10.22 -3.53
CA PHE A 106 8.74 -8.84 -3.48
C PHE A 106 9.53 -8.03 -2.43
N GLY A 107 9.70 -8.55 -1.21
CA GLY A 107 10.52 -7.92 -0.18
C GLY A 107 11.98 -7.71 -0.62
N GLY A 108 12.59 -8.72 -1.23
CA GLY A 108 13.94 -8.64 -1.78
C GLY A 108 14.07 -7.63 -2.93
N ALA A 109 13.04 -7.51 -3.77
CA ALA A 109 12.97 -6.52 -4.84
C ALA A 109 12.94 -5.09 -4.28
N LEU A 110 12.09 -4.83 -3.28
CA LEU A 110 12.02 -3.54 -2.61
C LEU A 110 13.32 -3.20 -1.88
N ALA A 111 13.92 -4.15 -1.16
CA ALA A 111 15.20 -3.95 -0.49
C ALA A 111 16.34 -3.68 -1.48
N GLY A 112 16.34 -4.38 -2.63
CA GLY A 112 17.26 -4.13 -3.74
C GLY A 112 17.11 -2.71 -4.31
N MET A 113 15.88 -2.29 -4.57
CA MET A 113 15.59 -0.92 -5.01
C MET A 113 16.06 0.11 -3.98
N THR A 114 15.72 -0.04 -2.70
CA THR A 114 16.16 0.91 -1.66
C THR A 114 17.68 1.03 -1.60
N ARG A 115 18.42 -0.08 -1.71
CA ARG A 115 19.88 -0.06 -1.78
C ARG A 115 20.39 0.69 -3.01
N MET A 116 19.82 0.42 -4.18
CA MET A 116 20.17 1.09 -5.43
C MET A 116 19.92 2.60 -5.35
N LEU A 117 18.76 3.02 -4.84
CA LEU A 117 18.41 4.43 -4.66
C LEU A 117 19.40 5.13 -3.73
N ARG A 118 19.77 4.49 -2.61
CA ARG A 118 20.75 5.04 -1.65
C ARG A 118 22.15 5.17 -2.23
N ALA A 119 22.55 4.25 -3.11
CA ALA A 119 23.87 4.24 -3.75
C ALA A 119 23.98 5.28 -4.87
N HIS A 120 22.87 5.73 -5.44
CA HIS A 120 22.87 6.66 -6.57
C HIS A 120 22.61 8.10 -6.08
N PRO A 121 23.59 9.03 -6.18
CA PRO A 121 23.46 10.38 -5.63
C PRO A 121 22.17 11.10 -6.04
N THR A 122 21.82 11.01 -7.33
CA THR A 122 20.59 11.62 -7.89
C THR A 122 19.30 11.03 -7.32
N PHE A 123 19.26 9.74 -6.99
CA PHE A 123 18.01 9.08 -6.56
C PHE A 123 17.88 9.00 -5.05
N ARG A 124 18.97 9.25 -4.32
CA ARG A 124 19.00 9.17 -2.86
C ARG A 124 17.99 10.11 -2.21
N GLU A 125 17.86 11.31 -2.76
CA GLU A 125 16.97 12.36 -2.25
C GLU A 125 15.51 12.18 -2.72
N LEU A 126 15.30 11.49 -3.85
CA LEU A 126 13.97 11.25 -4.42
C LEU A 126 13.20 10.12 -3.70
N GLY A 127 13.90 9.22 -3.02
CA GLY A 127 13.26 8.06 -2.39
C GLY A 127 12.55 7.15 -3.41
N PRO A 128 11.64 6.26 -2.98
CA PRO A 128 10.93 5.37 -3.89
C PRO A 128 10.00 6.13 -4.85
N PRO A 129 9.83 5.70 -6.11
CA PRO A 129 8.92 6.30 -7.10
C PRO A 129 7.44 5.95 -6.88
N MET A 130 7.08 5.52 -5.68
CA MET A 130 5.73 5.15 -5.28
C MET A 130 5.56 5.41 -3.79
N ASN A 131 4.33 5.69 -3.36
CA ASN A 131 4.04 5.91 -1.97
C ASN A 131 3.98 4.57 -1.22
N ARG A 132 4.32 4.62 0.07
CA ARG A 132 4.25 3.48 0.96
C ARG A 132 3.70 3.93 2.31
N TYR A 133 2.69 3.22 2.80
CA TYR A 133 2.14 3.40 4.13
C TYR A 133 2.23 2.10 4.90
N VAL A 134 2.68 2.17 6.14
CA VAL A 134 2.71 1.05 7.06
C VAL A 134 1.71 1.39 8.15
N THR A 135 0.61 0.66 8.19
CA THR A 135 -0.38 0.79 9.27
C THR A 135 0.22 0.32 10.58
N GLY A 136 -0.13 0.99 11.67
CA GLY A 136 0.20 0.50 13.01
C GLY A 136 -0.66 -0.71 13.39
N SER A 137 -0.32 -1.37 14.50
CA SER A 137 -1.16 -2.44 15.09
C SER A 137 -2.52 -1.96 15.61
N LEU A 138 -2.77 -0.64 15.53
CA LEU A 138 -4.00 0.03 15.96
C LEU A 138 -4.96 0.31 14.80
N ASP A 139 -4.53 0.10 13.56
CA ASP A 139 -5.42 0.19 12.40
C ASP A 139 -5.99 -1.21 12.13
N ASP A 140 -7.29 -1.33 11.86
CA ASP A 140 -8.03 -2.59 11.59
C ASP A 140 -7.49 -3.41 10.40
N ARG A 141 -6.39 -2.96 9.77
CA ARG A 141 -5.68 -3.63 8.69
C ARG A 141 -4.18 -3.49 8.90
N ALA A 142 -3.59 -4.34 9.74
CA ALA A 142 -2.13 -4.44 9.81
C ALA A 142 -1.55 -4.84 8.44
N GLY A 143 -0.63 -4.04 7.90
CA GLY A 143 0.01 -4.32 6.63
C GLY A 143 0.83 -3.17 6.07
N THR A 144 1.48 -3.43 4.94
CA THR A 144 2.12 -2.39 4.14
C THR A 144 1.33 -2.19 2.86
N PHE A 145 0.98 -0.94 2.60
CA PHE A 145 0.21 -0.54 1.44
C PHE A 145 1.02 0.37 0.52
N TYR A 146 0.76 0.27 -0.78
CA TYR A 146 1.44 1.02 -1.82
C TYR A 146 0.42 1.59 -2.79
N TRP A 147 0.72 2.79 -3.31
CA TRP A 147 -0.09 3.47 -4.32
C TRP A 147 0.73 4.52 -5.06
N MET A 148 0.18 5.02 -6.16
CA MET A 148 0.67 6.19 -6.87
C MET A 148 -0.45 7.24 -6.96
N THR A 149 -0.09 8.51 -6.91
CA THR A 149 -1.03 9.58 -7.29
C THR A 149 -1.26 9.56 -8.81
N SER A 150 -2.32 10.23 -9.27
CA SER A 150 -2.59 10.36 -10.72
C SER A 150 -1.43 11.05 -11.46
N GLU A 151 -0.77 12.02 -10.82
CA GLU A 151 0.41 12.70 -11.37
C GLU A 151 1.59 11.72 -11.53
N GLN A 152 1.93 11.00 -10.46
CA GLN A 152 3.01 10.00 -10.48
C GLN A 152 2.75 8.92 -11.55
N ALA A 153 1.51 8.43 -11.64
CA ALA A 153 1.11 7.46 -12.64
C ALA A 153 1.24 8.02 -14.07
N GLY A 154 0.90 9.29 -14.30
CA GLY A 154 1.09 9.98 -15.57
C GLY A 154 2.57 10.08 -15.95
N GLN A 155 3.42 10.52 -15.02
CA GLN A 155 4.87 10.61 -15.23
C GLN A 155 5.49 9.24 -15.55
N TRP A 156 5.05 8.19 -14.85
CA TRP A 156 5.49 6.82 -15.11
C TRP A 156 5.09 6.32 -16.50
N LYS A 157 3.83 6.53 -16.90
CA LYS A 157 3.36 6.17 -18.24
C LYS A 157 4.15 6.88 -19.34
N LEU A 158 4.44 8.17 -19.18
CA LEU A 158 5.28 8.94 -20.12
C LEU A 158 6.73 8.44 -20.17
N ALA A 159 7.26 7.99 -19.03
CA ALA A 159 8.59 7.40 -18.97
C ALA A 159 8.64 6.09 -19.77
N ARG A 160 7.65 5.21 -19.58
CA ARG A 160 7.55 3.90 -20.24
C ARG A 160 7.21 3.97 -21.73
N ALA A 161 6.38 4.91 -22.14
CA ALA A 161 6.05 5.12 -23.57
C ALA A 161 7.29 5.50 -24.40
N GLY A 162 8.26 6.22 -23.81
CA GLY A 162 9.52 6.57 -24.48
C GLY A 162 10.49 5.40 -24.66
N GLU A 163 10.27 4.28 -23.97
CA GLU A 163 11.08 3.06 -24.10
C GLU A 163 10.57 2.14 -25.22
N ALA A 164 9.27 2.21 -25.55
CA ALA A 164 8.64 1.43 -26.61
C ALA A 164 9.04 1.87 -28.03
N VAL A 165 9.62 3.07 -28.20
CA VAL A 165 10.07 3.63 -29.50
C VAL A 165 11.57 3.40 -29.70
N ARG A 166 12.01 2.15 -29.62
CA ARG A 166 13.26 1.70 -30.26
C ARG A 166 12.93 0.58 -31.25
N PRO A 167 12.54 0.89 -32.50
CA PRO A 167 12.61 -0.11 -33.56
C PRO A 167 14.09 -0.48 -33.77
N GLY A 168 14.35 -1.76 -33.94
CA GLY A 168 15.69 -2.35 -33.98
C GLY A 168 16.62 -1.64 -34.97
N GLY A 169 17.87 -1.51 -34.53
CA GLY A 169 18.98 -1.37 -35.46
C GLY A 169 19.25 -2.72 -36.12
N SER A 170 19.25 -2.72 -37.44
CA SER A 170 20.31 -3.23 -38.31
C SER A 170 19.98 -2.85 -39.75
#